data_AF-A0A822H6H3-F1
#
_entry.id   AF-A0A822H6H3-F1
#
_cell.length_a   1.000
_cell.length_b   1.000
_cell.length_c   1.000
_cell.angle_alpha   90.00
_cell.angle_beta   90.00
_cell.angle_gamma   90.00
#
_symmetry.space_group_name_H-M   'P 1'
#
loop_
_entity.id
_entity.type
_entity.pdbx_description
1 polymer ?
#
loop_
_entity_poly.entity_id
_entity_poly.type
_entity_poly.pdbx_seq_one_letter_code
_entity_poly.pdbx_strand_id
1 'polypeptide(L)'
;MLTRSSTGILEPCQGYDYATELTFMPNASDSRLLGTSLPINVKYALENEPTTANYHNFCMRPKNFSADPILSTFYKMLTISPDLEGQTFVSTIESKYYLSYNSLLIICNNVSKNNMFIHVAITVRR
;
A
#
# COMPACT_ATOMS: atom_id res chain seq x y z
N MET A 1 -7.71 -12.49 23.42
CA MET A 1 -8.29 -13.56 22.58
C MET A 1 -8.66 -12.94 21.23
N LEU A 2 -7.78 -13.03 20.23
CA LEU A 2 -8.01 -12.46 18.89
C LEU A 2 -8.26 -13.60 17.90
N THR A 3 -9.52 -13.97 17.72
CA THR A 3 -9.95 -14.95 16.72
C THR A 3 -10.92 -14.27 15.77
N ARG A 4 -10.40 -13.48 14.82
CA ARG A 4 -11.18 -13.04 13.66
C ARG A 4 -10.44 -13.49 12.41
N SER A 5 -11.09 -14.36 11.64
CA SER A 5 -10.58 -14.93 10.39
C SER A 5 -10.01 -13.83 9.51
N SER A 6 -8.70 -13.91 9.24
CA SER A 6 -7.90 -12.87 8.57
C SER A 6 -8.14 -12.76 7.06
N THR A 7 -9.19 -13.40 6.53
CA THR A 7 -9.60 -13.34 5.11
C THR A 7 -10.79 -12.42 4.85
N GLY A 8 -11.49 -11.92 5.88
CA GLY A 8 -12.77 -11.25 5.69
C GLY A 8 -12.74 -9.82 5.11
N ILE A 9 -11.56 -9.20 5.00
CA ILE A 9 -11.41 -7.80 4.56
C ILE A 9 -10.68 -7.64 3.22
N LEU A 10 -9.99 -8.70 2.78
CA LEU A 10 -9.30 -8.74 1.49
C LEU A 10 -10.21 -9.37 0.44
N GLU A 11 -10.18 -8.84 -0.76
CA GLU A 11 -10.98 -9.31 -1.89
C GLU A 11 -10.08 -9.81 -3.01
N PRO A 12 -10.48 -10.82 -3.79
CA PRO A 12 -9.76 -11.19 -5.01
C PRO A 12 -9.56 -9.99 -5.94
N CYS A 13 -8.40 -9.91 -6.60
CA CYS A 13 -8.09 -8.86 -7.58
C CYS A 13 -7.06 -9.33 -8.61
N GLN A 14 -7.00 -8.64 -9.75
CA GLN A 14 -6.00 -8.87 -10.79
C GLN A 14 -4.73 -8.06 -10.52
N GLY A 15 -4.02 -8.46 -9.45
CA GLY A 15 -2.85 -7.77 -8.92
C GLY A 15 -1.50 -8.42 -9.26
N TYR A 16 -1.45 -9.33 -10.23
CA TYR A 16 -0.30 -10.22 -10.45
C TYR A 16 0.45 -9.93 -11.75
N ASP A 17 1.78 -9.86 -11.65
CA ASP A 17 2.74 -9.71 -12.77
C ASP A 17 2.48 -8.51 -13.68
N TYR A 18 2.32 -7.34 -13.05
CA TYR A 18 2.21 -6.07 -13.76
C TYR A 18 2.80 -4.93 -12.93
N ALA A 19 3.10 -3.83 -13.62
CA ALA A 19 3.52 -2.60 -12.99
C ALA A 19 2.44 -1.51 -13.15
N THR A 20 2.29 -0.66 -12.13
CA THR A 20 1.32 0.44 -12.15
C THR A 20 1.84 1.66 -11.39
N GLU A 21 1.15 2.78 -11.58
CA GLU A 21 1.38 4.04 -10.89
C GLU A 21 0.72 4.08 -9.50
N LEU A 22 1.05 5.10 -8.73
CA LEU A 22 0.48 5.40 -7.42
C LEU A 22 -0.40 6.65 -7.52
N THR A 23 -1.67 6.52 -7.15
CA THR A 23 -2.51 7.68 -6.86
C THR A 23 -2.33 8.09 -5.41
N PHE A 24 -1.72 9.25 -5.18
CA PHE A 24 -1.49 9.79 -3.84
C PHE A 24 -2.80 10.32 -3.23
N MET A 25 -3.06 9.90 -1.99
CA MET A 25 -4.17 10.42 -1.21
C MET A 25 -3.83 11.84 -0.71
N PRO A 26 -4.83 12.72 -0.43
CA PRO A 26 -4.56 14.09 0.02
C PRO A 26 -3.69 14.19 1.29
N ASN A 27 -3.85 13.21 2.17
CA ASN A 27 -3.08 13.05 3.40
C ASN A 27 -1.69 12.41 3.16
N ALA A 28 -1.25 12.17 1.93
CA ALA A 28 0.12 11.70 1.70
C ALA A 28 1.16 12.82 1.88
N SER A 29 0.74 14.08 1.79
CA SER A 29 1.63 15.25 1.87
C SER A 29 2.34 15.41 3.22
N ASP A 30 1.68 15.05 4.33
CA ASP A 30 2.23 15.03 5.69
C ASP A 30 2.78 13.66 6.09
N SER A 31 2.90 12.72 5.13
CA SER A 31 3.51 11.41 5.37
C SER A 31 4.99 11.52 5.70
N ARG A 32 5.46 10.65 6.59
CA ARG A 32 6.91 10.50 6.84
C ARG A 32 7.60 9.78 5.68
N LEU A 33 6.91 8.85 5.04
CA LEU A 33 7.42 8.04 3.93
C LEU A 33 7.34 8.78 2.58
N LEU A 34 6.20 9.37 2.28
CA LEU A 34 5.85 9.90 0.95
C LEU A 34 5.57 11.41 0.92
N GLY A 35 5.74 12.10 2.05
CA GLY A 35 5.48 13.52 2.18
C GLY A 35 6.67 14.36 1.73
N THR A 36 7.06 15.34 2.55
CA THR A 36 8.00 16.41 2.17
C THR A 36 9.41 15.96 1.80
N SER A 37 9.83 14.76 2.21
CA SER A 37 11.17 14.24 1.90
C SER A 37 11.24 13.53 0.54
N LEU A 38 10.11 13.29 -0.13
CA LEU A 38 10.07 12.64 -1.43
C LEU A 38 10.46 13.66 -2.53
N PRO A 39 11.55 13.44 -3.29
CA PRO A 39 11.93 14.34 -4.36
C PRO A 39 10.82 14.50 -5.39
N ILE A 40 10.60 15.73 -5.87
CA ILE A 40 9.47 16.05 -6.75
C ILE A 40 9.47 15.23 -8.05
N ASN A 41 10.64 14.96 -8.62
CA ASN A 41 10.80 14.14 -9.82
C ASN A 41 10.46 12.67 -9.55
N VAL A 42 10.82 12.16 -8.37
CA VAL A 42 10.47 10.79 -7.97
C VAL A 42 8.96 10.69 -7.73
N LYS A 43 8.37 11.66 -7.03
CA LYS A 43 6.91 11.72 -6.85
C LYS A 43 6.19 11.75 -8.21
N TYR A 44 6.65 12.58 -9.13
CA TYR A 44 6.07 12.67 -10.47
C TYR A 44 6.14 11.34 -11.22
N ALA A 45 7.28 10.64 -11.17
CA ALA A 45 7.40 9.31 -11.77
C ALA A 45 6.48 8.28 -11.11
N LEU A 46 6.35 8.30 -9.77
CA LEU A 46 5.42 7.42 -9.05
C LEU A 46 3.95 7.68 -9.44
N GLU A 47 3.58 8.92 -9.74
CA GLU A 47 2.21 9.30 -10.11
C GLU A 47 1.86 9.06 -11.59
N ASN A 48 2.86 9.04 -12.49
CA ASN A 48 2.61 9.08 -13.94
C ASN A 48 3.26 7.92 -14.72
N GLU A 49 4.07 7.08 -14.07
CA GLU A 49 4.75 5.97 -14.72
C GLU A 49 4.49 4.65 -13.97
N PRO A 50 4.44 3.50 -14.68
CA PRO A 50 4.26 2.18 -14.10
C PRO A 50 5.54 1.71 -13.39
N THR A 51 5.79 2.29 -12.22
CA THR A 51 7.04 2.16 -11.45
C THR A 51 6.93 1.16 -10.30
N THR A 52 5.71 0.72 -9.97
CA THR A 52 5.47 -0.21 -8.85
C THR A 52 5.08 -1.58 -9.35
N ALA A 53 5.93 -2.59 -9.09
CA ALA A 53 5.67 -3.97 -9.48
C ALA A 53 4.75 -4.66 -8.47
N ASN A 54 3.72 -5.34 -8.98
CA ASN A 54 2.67 -5.98 -8.18
C ASN A 54 2.59 -7.49 -8.47
N TYR A 55 2.55 -8.29 -7.40
CA TYR A 55 2.54 -9.75 -7.43
C TYR A 55 1.59 -10.33 -6.38
N HIS A 56 0.33 -9.90 -6.40
CA HIS A 56 -0.70 -10.33 -5.44
C HIS A 56 -2.03 -10.69 -6.12
N ASN A 57 -2.77 -11.63 -5.52
CA ASN A 57 -4.09 -12.06 -6.02
C ASN A 57 -5.25 -11.56 -5.13
N PHE A 58 -4.92 -10.84 -4.05
CA PHE A 58 -5.88 -10.36 -3.07
C PHE A 58 -5.52 -8.93 -2.67
N CYS A 59 -6.52 -8.06 -2.74
CA CYS A 59 -6.38 -6.63 -2.54
C CYS A 59 -7.19 -6.16 -1.33
N MET A 60 -6.65 -5.16 -0.65
CA MET A 60 -7.42 -4.35 0.30
C MET A 60 -8.12 -3.24 -0.47
N ARG A 61 -9.46 -3.28 -0.55
CA ARG A 61 -10.21 -2.16 -1.13
C ARG A 61 -10.19 -0.95 -0.19
N PRO A 62 -10.12 0.30 -0.69
CA PRO A 62 -10.11 1.50 0.16
C PRO A 62 -11.32 1.58 1.10
N LYS A 63 -12.49 1.12 0.62
CA LYS A 63 -13.72 1.01 1.41
C LYS A 63 -13.55 0.06 2.60
N ASN A 64 -12.97 -1.12 2.38
CA ASN A 64 -12.79 -2.13 3.42
C ASN A 64 -11.75 -1.69 4.46
N PHE A 65 -10.67 -1.04 4.00
CA PHE A 65 -9.68 -0.43 4.90
C PHE A 65 -10.32 0.60 5.83
N SER A 66 -11.14 1.50 5.26
CA SER A 66 -11.78 2.58 6.03
C SER A 66 -12.88 2.06 6.97
N ALA A 67 -13.54 0.96 6.59
CA ALA A 67 -14.57 0.32 7.40
C ALA A 67 -14.00 -0.50 8.57
N ASP A 68 -12.73 -0.91 8.51
CA ASP A 68 -12.09 -1.62 9.60
C ASP A 68 -11.55 -0.62 10.65
N PRO A 69 -12.10 -0.59 11.88
CA PRO A 69 -11.71 0.40 12.88
C PRO A 69 -10.29 0.19 13.40
N ILE A 70 -9.77 -1.05 13.38
CA ILE A 70 -8.40 -1.33 13.84
C ILE A 70 -7.42 -0.77 12.82
N LEU A 71 -7.63 -1.05 11.53
CA LEU A 71 -6.76 -0.59 10.46
C LEU A 71 -6.83 0.93 10.29
N SER A 72 -8.03 1.48 10.14
CA SER A 72 -8.22 2.92 9.91
C SER A 72 -7.78 3.79 11.08
N THR A 73 -7.78 3.26 12.31
CA THR A 73 -7.26 3.96 13.49
C THR A 73 -5.74 3.93 13.52
N PHE A 74 -5.14 2.76 13.29
CA PHE A 74 -3.70 2.56 13.45
C PHE A 74 -2.87 3.04 12.26
N TYR A 75 -3.42 2.91 11.05
CA TYR A 75 -2.74 3.21 9.81
C TYR A 75 -3.40 4.37 9.07
N LYS A 76 -2.57 5.05 8.29
CA LYS A 76 -2.94 6.10 7.37
C LYS A 76 -2.73 5.57 5.96
N MET A 77 -3.78 5.56 5.16
CA MET A 77 -3.69 5.27 3.73
C MET A 77 -2.97 6.42 3.03
N LEU A 78 -1.93 6.10 2.25
CA LEU A 78 -1.12 7.09 1.55
C LEU A 78 -1.33 7.04 0.04
N THR A 79 -1.42 5.84 -0.54
CA THR A 79 -1.64 5.68 -1.97
C THR A 79 -2.62 4.56 -2.26
N ILE A 80 -3.28 4.69 -3.42
CA ILE A 80 -4.04 3.61 -4.05
C ILE A 80 -3.47 3.34 -5.44
N SER A 81 -3.73 2.16 -5.98
CA SER A 81 -3.36 1.78 -7.34
C SER A 81 -4.50 1.01 -8.00
N PRO A 82 -4.65 1.07 -9.34
CA PRO A 82 -5.59 0.24 -10.07
C PRO A 82 -5.05 -1.18 -10.25
N ASP A 83 -5.91 -2.19 -10.13
CA ASP A 83 -5.64 -3.55 -10.63
C ASP A 83 -5.86 -3.63 -12.16
N LEU A 84 -5.56 -4.78 -12.77
CA LEU A 84 -5.72 -4.95 -14.24
C LEU A 84 -7.18 -4.88 -14.71
N GLU A 85 -8.16 -4.93 -13.81
CA GLU A 85 -9.59 -4.72 -14.11
C GLU A 85 -10.01 -3.26 -13.89
N GLY A 86 -9.09 -2.38 -13.48
CA GLY A 86 -9.34 -0.97 -13.19
C GLY A 86 -9.95 -0.71 -11.81
N GLN A 87 -10.06 -1.72 -10.95
CA GLN A 87 -10.54 -1.52 -9.58
C GLN A 87 -9.39 -1.09 -8.67
N THR A 88 -9.64 -0.16 -7.75
CA THR A 88 -8.57 0.37 -6.89
C THR A 88 -8.32 -0.49 -5.66
N PHE A 89 -7.06 -0.53 -5.23
CA PHE A 89 -6.63 -1.14 -3.99
C PHE A 89 -5.66 -0.23 -3.25
N VAL A 90 -5.57 -0.42 -1.93
CA VAL A 90 -4.61 0.28 -1.08
C VAL A 90 -3.20 -0.21 -1.39
N SER A 91 -2.32 0.67 -1.87
CA SER A 91 -0.95 0.31 -2.31
C SER A 91 0.13 0.75 -1.34
N THR A 92 -0.11 1.80 -0.54
CA THR A 92 0.80 2.22 0.53
C THR A 92 0.02 2.70 1.75
N ILE A 93 0.44 2.28 2.93
CA ILE A 93 -0.02 2.83 4.21
C ILE A 93 1.18 3.19 5.10
N GLU A 94 0.98 4.03 6.11
CA GLU A 94 1.95 4.24 7.18
C GLU A 94 1.27 4.14 8.54
N SER A 95 2.01 3.73 9.58
CA SER A 95 1.46 3.80 10.95
C SER A 95 1.32 5.25 11.40
N LYS A 96 0.26 5.58 12.13
CA LYS A 96 0.11 6.91 12.74
C LYS A 96 0.99 7.10 13.98
N TYR A 97 1.41 6.01 14.63
CA TYR A 97 1.98 6.05 15.99
C TYR A 97 3.47 5.69 16.06
N TYR A 98 3.99 4.90 15.11
CA TYR A 98 5.39 4.48 15.12
C TYR A 98 6.27 5.40 14.26
N LEU A 99 7.22 6.08 14.92
CA LEU A 99 8.08 7.14 14.36
C LEU A 99 9.37 6.66 13.66
N SER A 100 9.61 5.36 13.53
CA SER A 100 10.81 4.86 12.86
C SER A 100 10.69 4.93 11.33
N TYR A 101 11.82 5.23 10.65
CA TYR A 101 12.07 5.11 9.20
C TYR A 101 11.68 3.76 8.59
N ASN A 102 11.35 2.77 9.42
CA ASN A 102 10.65 1.54 9.08
C ASN A 102 9.15 1.81 8.88
N SER A 103 8.76 2.95 8.31
CA SER A 103 7.40 3.21 7.87
C SER A 103 7.04 2.09 6.91
N LEU A 104 6.22 1.18 7.43
CA LEU A 104 5.78 -0.05 6.84
C LEU A 104 5.15 0.23 5.47
N LEU A 105 5.95 0.18 4.40
CA LEU A 105 5.47 0.12 3.03
C LEU A 105 4.76 -1.23 2.89
N ILE A 106 3.46 -1.28 3.23
CA ILE A 106 2.61 -2.38 2.81
C ILE A 106 2.26 -2.12 1.35
N ILE A 107 3.14 -2.56 0.45
CA ILE A 107 2.64 -3.14 -0.80
C ILE A 107 1.88 -4.38 -0.33
N CYS A 108 0.58 -4.48 -0.58
CA CYS A 108 -0.25 -5.62 -0.20
C CYS A 108 0.19 -6.90 -0.95
N ASN A 109 1.40 -7.40 -0.70
CA ASN A 109 1.81 -8.74 -1.10
C ASN A 109 1.54 -9.68 0.08
N ASN A 110 0.49 -10.49 -0.08
CA ASN A 110 0.23 -11.71 0.67
C ASN A 110 0.43 -11.64 2.21
N VAL A 111 -0.63 -11.34 2.95
CA VAL A 111 -0.71 -11.74 4.37
C VAL A 111 -1.15 -13.20 4.44
N SER A 112 -0.19 -14.13 4.28
CA SER A 112 -0.41 -15.55 4.51
C SER A 112 0.47 -16.05 5.65
N LYS A 113 -0.21 -16.42 6.75
CA LYS A 113 0.18 -17.26 7.88
C LYS A 113 1.66 -17.23 8.29
N ASN A 114 1.88 -16.59 9.44
CA ASN A 114 3.00 -16.82 10.36
C ASN A 114 4.38 -16.26 10.03
N ASN A 115 4.58 -15.46 8.98
CA ASN A 115 5.74 -14.57 8.88
C ASN A 115 5.43 -13.41 7.94
N MET A 116 5.63 -12.18 8.42
CA MET A 116 5.53 -10.96 7.63
C MET A 116 6.77 -10.84 6.73
N PHE A 117 6.71 -11.40 5.52
CA PHE A 117 7.74 -11.21 4.50
C PHE A 117 7.36 -10.00 3.63
N ILE A 118 8.09 -8.91 3.83
CA ILE A 118 7.91 -7.66 3.09
C ILE A 118 8.92 -7.67 1.95
N HIS A 119 8.48 -7.96 0.72
CA HIS A 119 9.30 -7.69 -0.46
C HIS A 119 9.17 -6.22 -0.82
N VAL A 120 10.15 -5.43 -0.40
CA VAL A 120 10.37 -4.04 -0.83
C VAL A 120 11.21 -4.08 -2.10
N ALA A 121 10.61 -3.85 -3.27
CA ALA A 121 11.35 -3.55 -4.49
C ALA A 121 11.44 -2.04 -4.68
N ILE A 122 12.32 -1.37 -3.93
CA ILE A 122 12.82 -0.06 -4.36
C ILE A 122 13.99 -0.35 -5.29
N THR A 123 13.74 -0.37 -6.61
CA THR A 123 14.84 -0.36 -7.58
C THR A 123 15.27 1.10 -7.74
N VAL A 124 16.24 1.55 -6.95
CA VAL A 124 17.08 2.70 -7.34
C VAL A 124 18.18 2.14 -8.23
N ARG A 125 18.06 2.25 -9.54
CA ARG A 125 19.23 2.09 -10.42
C ARG A 125 20.02 3.39 -10.37
N ARG A 126 21.18 3.27 -9.71
CA ARG A 126 22.34 4.19 -9.56
C ARG A 126 22.21 5.59 -10.12
#